data_AF-A0A7K2EGH6-F1
#
_entry.id   AF-A0A7K2EGH6-F1
#
_cell.length_a   1.000
_cell.length_b   1.000
_cell.length_c   1.000
_cell.angle_alpha   90.00
_cell.angle_beta   90.00
_cell.angle_gamma   90.00
#
_symmetry.space_group_name_H-M   'P 1'
#
loop_
_entity.id
_entity.type
_entity.pdbx_description
1 polymer ?
#
loop_
_entity_poly.entity_id
_entity_poly.type
_entity_poly.pdbx_seq_one_letter_code
_entity_poly.pdbx_strand_id
1 'polypeptide(L)'
;PEVVIDHVTMHNVGHYFLNLKGVDNATVTNTILVDNYDIVNATNKTLGAPWMVEGSSISYSDTLNVSLGGGWRGGGDPTVMNLYAEDPMFVDAANGDFTLMANSPLIGKGMDGATLGDPRWWPEGVSVPTVHMVAAGQNTIMDAVDMAEAGDIIELTDAGGEYLNDDQINVRVPLTVRAADGLAERPVLKNNEPDENTRVVFRIYNSLHLDGIEIDGQAGTDFNAKYLLRIDGESVDSSMVLKVTNSYLHDVVAGSDGNFLRQYAGSFADSLIFRNSIFSGAGKEGLRSKDESSNSGLYNFGYFEVTNSTFANTRQAAIYIYAGDGDASTPEPEVVMDHITCHNCGHGNGRAFYPRGFQNVMITNSIIANSKTDSEFSVKLEGNSMISHSDTFMVSPVVLNGTSTATDMYNIDPEFADPDNLDFTIPMANALRMAGTDGMGIGDMRWLADRTSIETLEIPEERGFVLGQNYPNPFQSQTTIPYRMEHQGHVTLEVYDLLGRRVAQIREGFESAGSHTATVAMDRQAPGTYFYKLSVDGQVTWRKLVVAR
;
A
#
# COMPACT_ATOMS: atom_id res chain seq x y z
N PRO A 1 7.19 -11.50 -36.31
CA PRO A 1 5.74 -11.72 -36.13
C PRO A 1 5.35 -11.24 -34.73
N GLU A 2 4.09 -10.82 -34.53
CA GLU A 2 3.58 -10.38 -33.23
C GLU A 2 2.79 -11.52 -32.56
N VAL A 3 2.96 -11.69 -31.25
CA VAL A 3 2.23 -12.69 -30.45
C VAL A 3 1.53 -11.98 -29.30
N VAL A 4 0.22 -12.18 -29.15
CA VAL A 4 -0.55 -11.67 -28.00
C VAL A 4 -1.08 -12.86 -27.22
N ILE A 5 -0.81 -12.88 -25.92
CA ILE A 5 -1.32 -13.84 -24.95
C ILE A 5 -2.12 -13.02 -23.95
N ASP A 6 -3.42 -13.22 -23.97
CA ASP A 6 -4.36 -12.44 -23.17
C ASP A 6 -5.40 -13.38 -22.57
N HIS A 7 -5.65 -13.26 -21.27
CA HIS A 7 -6.55 -14.14 -20.53
C HIS A 7 -6.25 -15.63 -20.70
N VAL A 8 -5.04 -16.03 -20.33
CA VAL A 8 -4.62 -17.44 -20.36
C VAL A 8 -4.29 -17.93 -18.96
N THR A 9 -4.71 -19.14 -18.61
CA THR A 9 -4.26 -19.84 -17.41
C THR A 9 -3.26 -20.92 -17.77
N MET A 10 -2.03 -20.78 -17.29
CA MET A 10 -0.97 -21.78 -17.40
C MET A 10 -0.62 -22.28 -16.00
N HIS A 11 -0.86 -23.56 -15.75
CA HIS A 11 -0.59 -24.21 -14.46
C HIS A 11 0.36 -25.38 -14.66
N ASN A 12 1.41 -25.45 -13.83
CA ASN A 12 2.41 -26.52 -13.80
C ASN A 12 3.09 -26.74 -15.16
N VAL A 13 3.35 -25.63 -15.87
CA VAL A 13 4.02 -25.64 -17.17
C VAL A 13 5.54 -25.68 -16.92
N GLY A 14 6.18 -26.79 -17.30
CA GLY A 14 7.61 -26.99 -17.03
C GLY A 14 8.54 -26.00 -17.76
N HIS A 15 9.86 -26.25 -17.71
CA HIS A 15 10.87 -25.40 -18.35
C HIS A 15 10.53 -24.99 -19.81
N TYR A 16 10.69 -23.70 -20.12
CA TYR A 16 10.45 -23.11 -21.45
C TYR A 16 8.99 -23.15 -21.93
N PHE A 17 8.03 -22.96 -21.02
CA PHE A 17 6.60 -22.93 -21.36
C PHE A 17 6.25 -21.89 -22.43
N LEU A 18 7.00 -20.78 -22.48
CA LEU A 18 6.91 -19.79 -23.55
C LEU A 18 8.23 -19.73 -24.34
N ASN A 19 8.23 -20.32 -25.53
CA ASN A 19 9.36 -20.26 -26.47
C ASN A 19 8.99 -19.45 -27.70
N LEU A 20 9.36 -18.17 -27.70
CA LEU A 20 9.02 -17.21 -28.75
C LEU A 20 10.18 -16.97 -29.72
N LYS A 21 10.99 -17.99 -29.99
CA LYS A 21 12.13 -17.86 -30.90
C LYS A 21 11.69 -17.42 -32.30
N GLY A 22 12.21 -16.27 -32.76
CA GLY A 22 11.90 -15.70 -34.09
C GLY A 22 10.61 -14.88 -34.14
N VAL A 23 10.02 -14.59 -32.98
CA VAL A 23 9.00 -13.55 -32.79
C VAL A 23 9.71 -12.19 -32.77
N ASP A 24 9.04 -11.15 -33.26
CA ASP A 24 9.59 -9.78 -33.27
C ASP A 24 9.12 -9.00 -32.03
N ASN A 25 7.88 -9.24 -31.59
CA ASN A 25 7.31 -8.69 -30.37
C ASN A 25 6.28 -9.68 -29.77
N ALA A 26 6.22 -9.79 -28.44
CA ALA A 26 5.17 -10.51 -27.75
C ALA A 26 4.62 -9.73 -26.54
N THR A 27 3.30 -9.72 -26.41
CA THR A 27 2.58 -9.13 -25.29
C THR A 27 1.89 -10.23 -24.50
N VAL A 28 2.17 -10.31 -23.20
CA VAL A 28 1.47 -11.19 -22.27
C VAL A 28 0.71 -10.33 -21.26
N THR A 29 -0.61 -10.40 -21.29
CA THR A 29 -1.50 -9.63 -20.41
C THR A 29 -2.55 -10.52 -19.77
N ASN A 30 -3.10 -10.10 -18.63
CA ASN A 30 -4.24 -10.74 -17.98
C ASN A 30 -4.07 -12.25 -17.72
N THR A 31 -2.84 -12.72 -17.55
CA THR A 31 -2.51 -14.15 -17.62
C THR A 31 -2.15 -14.67 -16.23
N ILE A 32 -2.53 -15.91 -15.92
CA ILE A 32 -2.07 -16.62 -14.73
C ILE A 32 -0.99 -17.61 -15.14
N LEU A 33 0.18 -17.51 -14.52
CA LEU A 33 1.36 -18.36 -14.74
C LEU A 33 1.79 -18.93 -13.38
N VAL A 34 1.38 -20.16 -13.07
CA VAL A 34 1.74 -20.81 -11.79
C VAL A 34 2.56 -22.07 -12.01
N ASP A 35 3.66 -22.21 -11.27
CA ASP A 35 4.43 -23.45 -11.18
C ASP A 35 4.49 -23.96 -9.73
N ASN A 36 4.07 -25.21 -9.49
CA ASN A 36 4.04 -25.80 -8.14
C ASN A 36 5.26 -26.72 -7.87
N TYR A 37 6.36 -26.57 -8.61
CA TYR A 37 7.58 -27.34 -8.31
C TYR A 37 8.27 -26.86 -7.01
N ASP A 38 8.38 -27.77 -6.04
CA ASP A 38 9.09 -27.56 -4.77
C ASP A 38 10.48 -26.90 -4.95
N ILE A 39 10.62 -25.65 -4.52
CA ILE A 39 11.91 -24.93 -4.43
C ILE A 39 12.87 -25.63 -3.43
N VAL A 40 12.39 -26.57 -2.63
CA VAL A 40 13.14 -27.22 -1.54
C VAL A 40 14.14 -28.28 -2.03
N ASN A 41 14.25 -28.57 -3.33
CA ASN A 41 15.16 -29.61 -3.83
C ASN A 41 15.97 -29.24 -5.09
N ALA A 42 16.44 -28.00 -5.21
CA ALA A 42 17.30 -27.59 -6.32
C ALA A 42 18.73 -27.24 -5.85
N THR A 43 19.55 -28.26 -5.62
CA THR A 43 20.96 -28.10 -6.02
C THR A 43 20.96 -27.97 -7.55
N ASN A 44 21.16 -26.73 -8.04
CA ASN A 44 21.40 -26.38 -9.46
C ASN A 44 20.26 -26.52 -10.48
N LYS A 45 19.03 -26.04 -10.19
CA LYS A 45 18.08 -25.69 -11.26
C LYS A 45 17.33 -24.42 -10.95
N THR A 46 17.92 -23.28 -11.32
CA THR A 46 17.16 -22.08 -11.66
C THR A 46 16.22 -22.46 -12.80
N LEU A 47 14.89 -22.38 -12.57
CA LEU A 47 13.91 -22.50 -13.64
C LEU A 47 14.13 -21.32 -14.59
N GLY A 48 14.64 -21.57 -15.80
CA GLY A 48 15.01 -20.53 -16.75
C GLY A 48 13.80 -19.76 -17.30
N ALA A 49 13.95 -18.45 -17.43
CA ALA A 49 12.96 -17.51 -17.93
C ALA A 49 12.24 -17.93 -19.23
N PRO A 50 11.01 -17.43 -19.47
CA PRO A 50 10.42 -17.43 -20.81
C PRO A 50 11.38 -16.76 -21.79
N TRP A 51 11.55 -17.33 -22.98
CA TRP A 51 12.37 -16.74 -24.03
C TRP A 51 11.61 -15.59 -24.68
N MET A 52 11.66 -14.41 -24.06
CA MET A 52 11.16 -13.16 -24.63
C MET A 52 12.27 -12.45 -25.42
N VAL A 53 11.86 -11.77 -26.49
CA VAL A 53 12.74 -11.00 -27.39
C VAL A 53 12.65 -9.51 -27.06
N GLU A 54 13.65 -8.75 -27.47
CA GLU A 54 13.69 -7.28 -27.34
C GLU A 54 12.39 -6.65 -27.88
N GLY A 55 11.72 -5.84 -27.05
CA GLY A 55 10.43 -5.21 -27.36
C GLY A 55 9.20 -5.92 -26.79
N SER A 56 9.33 -7.14 -26.26
CA SER A 56 8.23 -7.88 -25.63
C SER A 56 7.85 -7.32 -24.26
N SER A 57 6.58 -7.45 -23.87
CA SER A 57 6.08 -7.05 -22.54
C SER A 57 5.30 -8.18 -21.86
N ILE A 58 5.38 -8.18 -20.53
CA ILE A 58 4.44 -8.91 -19.69
C ILE A 58 3.87 -7.93 -18.68
N SER A 59 2.54 -7.83 -18.63
CA SER A 59 1.88 -7.00 -17.63
C SER A 59 0.57 -7.57 -17.12
N TYR A 60 0.10 -7.05 -15.98
CA TYR A 60 -1.17 -7.46 -15.35
C TYR A 60 -1.35 -8.97 -15.35
N SER A 61 -0.35 -9.69 -14.85
CA SER A 61 -0.30 -11.15 -14.92
C SER A 61 0.20 -11.70 -13.60
N ASP A 62 -0.39 -12.79 -13.15
CA ASP A 62 0.07 -13.51 -11.97
C ASP A 62 1.17 -14.50 -12.36
N THR A 63 2.26 -14.51 -11.60
CA THR A 63 3.48 -15.27 -11.85
C THR A 63 3.92 -16.08 -10.64
N LEU A 64 2.96 -16.57 -9.84
CA LEU A 64 3.26 -17.29 -8.62
C LEU A 64 4.24 -18.45 -8.86
N ASN A 65 5.36 -18.42 -8.13
CA ASN A 65 6.47 -19.38 -8.21
C ASN A 65 7.15 -19.47 -9.60
N VAL A 66 6.94 -18.48 -10.47
CA VAL A 66 7.61 -18.37 -11.77
C VAL A 66 8.73 -17.34 -11.68
N SER A 67 9.96 -17.76 -11.93
CA SER A 67 11.10 -16.84 -12.01
C SER A 67 11.24 -16.26 -13.43
N LEU A 68 11.13 -14.94 -13.54
CA LEU A 68 11.42 -14.20 -14.77
C LEU A 68 12.92 -13.85 -14.83
N GLY A 69 13.81 -14.86 -14.84
CA GLY A 69 15.26 -14.66 -14.80
C GLY A 69 16.09 -15.31 -15.92
N GLY A 70 16.89 -14.50 -16.62
CA GLY A 70 18.24 -14.82 -17.09
C GLY A 70 18.42 -15.61 -18.40
N GLY A 71 18.64 -14.89 -19.51
CA GLY A 71 19.17 -15.47 -20.76
C GLY A 71 18.85 -14.72 -22.06
N TRP A 72 18.84 -13.39 -22.03
CA TRP A 72 18.40 -12.57 -23.16
C TRP A 72 19.49 -12.48 -24.25
N ARG A 73 19.27 -13.12 -25.39
CA ARG A 73 20.11 -12.90 -26.58
C ARG A 73 19.55 -11.71 -27.35
N GLY A 74 19.99 -10.50 -27.03
CA GLY A 74 19.57 -9.31 -27.79
C GLY A 74 20.03 -7.97 -27.21
N GLY A 75 20.05 -7.81 -25.89
CA GLY A 75 20.48 -6.56 -25.25
C GLY A 75 19.35 -5.58 -24.96
N GLY A 76 18.17 -6.06 -24.57
CA GLY A 76 17.12 -5.28 -23.93
C GLY A 76 16.29 -6.18 -23.01
N ASP A 77 15.95 -5.69 -21.82
CA ASP A 77 15.04 -6.38 -20.90
C ASP A 77 13.59 -6.16 -21.36
N PRO A 78 12.71 -7.17 -21.29
CA PRO A 78 11.30 -6.99 -21.58
C PRO A 78 10.68 -5.98 -20.60
N THR A 79 9.67 -5.26 -21.04
CA THR A 79 8.92 -4.37 -20.14
C THR A 79 8.04 -5.21 -19.23
N VAL A 80 8.35 -5.21 -17.94
CA VAL A 80 7.61 -5.92 -16.90
C VAL A 80 6.87 -4.89 -16.06
N MET A 81 5.54 -4.99 -15.99
CA MET A 81 4.71 -4.05 -15.22
C MET A 81 3.54 -4.78 -14.56
N ASN A 82 3.13 -4.40 -13.35
CA ASN A 82 1.91 -4.93 -12.71
C ASN A 82 1.85 -6.48 -12.66
N LEU A 83 2.95 -7.13 -12.31
CA LEU A 83 2.92 -8.57 -12.05
C LEU A 83 2.47 -8.84 -10.62
N TYR A 84 1.75 -9.94 -10.47
CA TYR A 84 1.30 -10.46 -9.19
C TYR A 84 2.06 -11.77 -8.90
N ALA A 85 2.17 -12.11 -7.62
CA ALA A 85 2.70 -13.38 -7.15
C ALA A 85 1.79 -13.91 -6.03
N GLU A 86 0.50 -14.01 -6.36
CA GLU A 86 -0.58 -14.34 -5.45
C GLU A 86 -1.09 -15.76 -5.73
N ASP A 87 -1.60 -16.48 -4.72
CA ASP A 87 -2.28 -17.76 -4.97
C ASP A 87 -3.54 -17.52 -5.82
N PRO A 88 -3.66 -18.12 -7.02
CA PRO A 88 -4.90 -18.05 -7.78
C PRO A 88 -6.10 -18.60 -7.02
N MET A 89 -5.89 -19.49 -6.05
CA MET A 89 -6.96 -20.18 -5.32
C MET A 89 -7.88 -20.95 -6.28
N PHE A 90 -7.28 -21.82 -7.09
CA PHE A 90 -8.03 -22.75 -7.92
C PHE A 90 -8.84 -23.72 -7.06
N VAL A 91 -10.10 -23.97 -7.44
CA VAL A 91 -11.02 -24.89 -6.75
C VAL A 91 -10.43 -26.30 -6.65
N ASP A 92 -9.89 -26.83 -7.76
CA ASP A 92 -9.24 -28.15 -7.77
C ASP A 92 -8.28 -28.31 -8.96
N ALA A 93 -7.17 -27.54 -8.93
CA ALA A 93 -6.16 -27.57 -10.00
C ALA A 93 -5.54 -28.97 -10.20
N ALA A 94 -5.48 -29.80 -9.16
CA ALA A 94 -4.95 -31.16 -9.23
C ALA A 94 -5.76 -32.07 -10.16
N ASN A 95 -7.08 -31.82 -10.27
CA ASN A 95 -7.98 -32.53 -11.17
C ASN A 95 -8.32 -31.74 -12.44
N GLY A 96 -7.62 -30.63 -12.70
CA GLY A 96 -7.80 -29.78 -13.89
C GLY A 96 -8.99 -28.83 -13.82
N ASP A 97 -9.53 -28.59 -12.62
CA ASP A 97 -10.51 -27.52 -12.38
C ASP A 97 -9.76 -26.27 -11.91
N PHE A 98 -9.53 -25.37 -12.85
CA PHE A 98 -8.85 -24.11 -12.57
C PHE A 98 -9.83 -22.99 -12.22
N THR A 99 -11.10 -23.31 -11.93
CA THR A 99 -12.06 -22.29 -11.50
C THR A 99 -11.49 -21.55 -10.31
N LEU A 100 -11.41 -20.22 -10.38
CA LEU A 100 -10.97 -19.42 -9.26
C LEU A 100 -12.07 -19.42 -8.20
N MET A 101 -11.71 -19.54 -6.94
CA MET A 101 -12.65 -19.30 -5.85
C MET A 101 -13.16 -17.85 -5.94
N ALA A 102 -14.41 -17.60 -5.53
CA ALA A 102 -15.09 -16.31 -5.65
C ALA A 102 -14.37 -15.13 -4.94
N ASN A 103 -13.34 -15.41 -4.16
CA ASN A 103 -12.51 -14.45 -3.44
C ASN A 103 -11.02 -14.60 -3.75
N SER A 104 -10.70 -15.19 -4.90
CA SER A 104 -9.34 -15.17 -5.43
C SER A 104 -8.82 -13.72 -5.51
N PRO A 105 -7.57 -13.45 -5.08
CA PRO A 105 -6.96 -12.12 -5.18
C PRO A 105 -6.76 -11.68 -6.63
N LEU A 106 -6.91 -12.61 -7.59
CA LEU A 106 -6.75 -12.38 -9.02
C LEU A 106 -8.04 -11.89 -9.70
N ILE A 107 -9.16 -11.87 -8.99
CA ILE A 107 -10.40 -11.26 -9.46
C ILE A 107 -10.22 -9.74 -9.50
N GLY A 108 -10.51 -9.11 -10.63
CA GLY A 108 -10.41 -7.66 -10.75
C GLY A 108 -9.02 -7.14 -11.16
N LYS A 109 -8.01 -8.02 -11.22
CA LYS A 109 -6.59 -7.64 -11.37
C LYS A 109 -6.14 -7.48 -12.81
N GLY A 110 -6.99 -7.79 -13.79
CA GLY A 110 -6.69 -7.59 -15.20
C GLY A 110 -6.35 -6.13 -15.53
N MET A 111 -5.52 -5.97 -16.54
CA MET A 111 -5.45 -4.77 -17.37
C MET A 111 -6.82 -4.39 -17.91
N ASP A 112 -7.73 -5.32 -18.11
CA ASP A 112 -9.12 -5.00 -18.47
C ASP A 112 -10.03 -4.94 -17.22
N GLY A 113 -9.45 -4.92 -16.02
CA GLY A 113 -10.16 -5.07 -14.77
C GLY A 113 -10.81 -6.43 -14.58
N ALA A 114 -10.74 -7.35 -15.54
CA ALA A 114 -11.34 -8.66 -15.37
C ALA A 114 -10.53 -9.51 -14.39
N THR A 115 -11.05 -10.69 -14.14
CA THR A 115 -10.30 -11.70 -13.40
C THR A 115 -9.14 -12.19 -14.27
N LEU A 116 -7.95 -12.33 -13.70
CA LEU A 116 -6.81 -12.87 -14.47
C LEU A 116 -7.08 -14.30 -14.90
N GLY A 117 -6.40 -14.71 -15.96
CA GLY A 117 -6.47 -16.05 -16.51
C GLY A 117 -7.67 -16.25 -17.43
N ASP A 118 -7.87 -17.51 -17.83
CA ASP A 118 -8.87 -17.90 -18.81
C ASP A 118 -10.30 -17.70 -18.30
N PRO A 119 -11.19 -17.01 -19.05
CA PRO A 119 -12.53 -16.65 -18.57
C PRO A 119 -13.43 -17.83 -18.26
N ARG A 120 -13.13 -19.01 -18.81
CA ARG A 120 -13.87 -20.25 -18.51
C ARG A 120 -13.71 -20.70 -17.06
N TRP A 121 -12.71 -20.16 -16.39
CA TRP A 121 -12.36 -20.47 -15.01
C TRP A 121 -12.67 -19.32 -14.05
N TRP A 122 -13.39 -18.29 -14.48
CA TRP A 122 -13.85 -17.25 -13.57
C TRP A 122 -15.00 -17.76 -12.69
N PRO A 123 -15.11 -17.27 -11.45
CA PRO A 123 -16.21 -17.66 -10.57
C PRO A 123 -17.56 -17.20 -11.13
N GLU A 124 -18.62 -17.99 -10.93
CA GLU A 124 -19.98 -17.61 -11.32
C GLU A 124 -20.42 -16.31 -10.60
N GLY A 125 -20.96 -15.35 -11.37
CA GLY A 125 -21.46 -14.08 -10.83
C GLY A 125 -20.41 -12.97 -10.70
N VAL A 126 -19.15 -13.22 -11.08
CA VAL A 126 -18.16 -12.15 -11.26
C VAL A 126 -18.45 -11.46 -12.60
N SER A 127 -19.01 -10.25 -12.54
CA SER A 127 -19.04 -9.36 -13.70
C SER A 127 -17.61 -8.92 -13.98
N VAL A 128 -17.22 -8.96 -15.26
CA VAL A 128 -16.01 -8.28 -15.72
C VAL A 128 -16.24 -6.79 -15.51
N PRO A 129 -15.43 -6.10 -14.69
CA PRO A 129 -15.37 -4.65 -14.68
C PRO A 129 -15.27 -4.13 -16.09
N THR A 130 -16.07 -3.12 -16.42
CA THR A 130 -15.89 -2.46 -17.71
C THR A 130 -14.72 -1.49 -17.56
N VAL A 131 -13.74 -1.57 -18.45
CA VAL A 131 -12.74 -0.50 -18.59
C VAL A 131 -13.29 0.58 -19.50
N HIS A 132 -13.43 1.76 -18.93
CA HIS A 132 -13.77 2.98 -19.64
C HIS A 132 -12.47 3.72 -19.96
N MET A 133 -12.06 3.69 -21.22
CA MET A 133 -10.89 4.45 -21.70
C MET A 133 -11.27 5.92 -21.80
N VAL A 134 -10.64 6.77 -20.99
CA VAL A 134 -10.98 8.20 -20.91
C VAL A 134 -9.77 9.04 -21.33
N ALA A 135 -9.97 9.80 -22.41
CA ALA A 135 -9.01 10.81 -22.86
C ALA A 135 -9.12 12.07 -21.99
N ALA A 136 -8.03 12.85 -21.96
CA ALA A 136 -7.99 14.13 -21.28
C ALA A 136 -9.03 15.10 -21.86
N GLY A 137 -9.57 15.98 -21.02
CA GLY A 137 -10.60 16.92 -21.43
C GLY A 137 -11.45 17.43 -20.26
N GLN A 138 -12.39 18.31 -20.60
CA GLN A 138 -13.35 18.87 -19.65
C GLN A 138 -14.44 17.84 -19.34
N ASN A 139 -14.66 17.59 -18.05
CA ASN A 139 -15.65 16.68 -17.46
C ASN A 139 -15.57 15.22 -17.94
N THR A 140 -14.53 14.82 -18.68
CA THR A 140 -14.45 13.48 -19.27
C THR A 140 -14.42 12.37 -18.21
N ILE A 141 -13.66 12.59 -17.12
CA ILE A 141 -13.62 11.69 -15.97
C ILE A 141 -14.90 11.77 -15.13
N MET A 142 -15.45 12.96 -14.91
CA MET A 142 -16.69 13.12 -14.14
C MET A 142 -17.85 12.39 -14.80
N ASP A 143 -18.02 12.56 -16.12
CA ASP A 143 -19.05 11.86 -16.90
C ASP A 143 -18.86 10.34 -16.85
N ALA A 144 -17.60 9.86 -16.92
CA ALA A 144 -17.30 8.43 -16.85
C ALA A 144 -17.60 7.85 -15.46
N VAL A 145 -17.26 8.57 -14.38
CA VAL A 145 -17.57 8.15 -13.01
C VAL A 145 -19.07 8.17 -12.72
N ASP A 146 -19.80 9.16 -13.24
CA ASP A 146 -21.26 9.25 -13.05
C ASP A 146 -22.02 8.12 -13.75
N MET A 147 -21.45 7.54 -14.82
CA MET A 147 -22.01 6.40 -15.55
C MET A 147 -21.47 5.04 -15.08
N ALA A 148 -20.46 5.01 -14.22
CA ALA A 148 -19.79 3.79 -13.80
C ALA A 148 -20.71 2.85 -13.01
N GLU A 149 -20.58 1.55 -13.26
CA GLU A 149 -21.17 0.51 -12.43
C GLU A 149 -20.16 0.02 -11.37
N ALA A 150 -20.67 -0.69 -10.35
CA ALA A 150 -19.83 -1.18 -9.27
C ALA A 150 -18.76 -2.15 -9.79
N GLY A 151 -17.50 -1.80 -9.53
CA GLY A 151 -16.30 -2.55 -9.94
C GLY A 151 -15.59 -1.96 -11.14
N ASP A 152 -16.20 -1.05 -11.90
CA ASP A 152 -15.64 -0.51 -13.14
C ASP A 152 -14.27 0.17 -12.95
N ILE A 153 -13.52 0.22 -14.06
CA ILE A 153 -12.22 0.90 -14.13
C ILE A 153 -12.33 2.08 -15.09
N ILE A 154 -11.96 3.26 -14.60
CA ILE A 154 -11.76 4.46 -15.40
C ILE A 154 -10.28 4.56 -15.71
N GLU A 155 -9.90 4.23 -16.95
CA GLU A 155 -8.51 4.20 -17.39
C GLU A 155 -8.15 5.47 -18.18
N LEU A 156 -7.23 6.25 -17.64
CA LEU A 156 -6.83 7.54 -18.18
C LEU A 156 -5.69 7.36 -19.19
N THR A 157 -5.93 7.71 -20.44
CA THR A 157 -5.07 7.31 -21.57
C THR A 157 -3.96 8.29 -21.94
N ASP A 158 -4.02 9.53 -21.45
CA ASP A 158 -3.18 10.61 -21.99
C ASP A 158 -2.05 10.96 -21.02
N ALA A 159 -0.81 10.68 -21.40
CA ALA A 159 0.38 10.98 -20.61
C ALA A 159 0.51 12.50 -20.38
N GLY A 160 0.51 12.93 -19.11
CA GLY A 160 0.53 14.35 -18.75
C GLY A 160 -0.75 15.11 -19.16
N GLY A 161 -1.80 14.41 -19.61
CA GLY A 161 -3.05 15.00 -20.04
C GLY A 161 -3.84 15.58 -18.86
N GLU A 162 -4.51 16.71 -19.07
CA GLU A 162 -5.33 17.36 -18.05
C GLU A 162 -6.80 16.89 -18.09
N TYR A 163 -7.26 16.33 -16.98
CA TYR A 163 -8.62 15.86 -16.75
C TYR A 163 -9.33 16.87 -15.85
N LEU A 164 -9.95 17.85 -16.49
CA LEU A 164 -10.54 19.02 -15.86
C LEU A 164 -12.00 18.75 -15.50
N ASN A 165 -12.49 19.29 -14.39
CA ASN A 165 -13.86 19.10 -13.93
C ASN A 165 -14.44 20.41 -13.40
N ASP A 166 -15.66 20.75 -13.84
CA ASP A 166 -16.37 21.94 -13.40
C ASP A 166 -16.97 21.79 -11.98
N ASP A 167 -17.01 20.55 -11.47
CA ASP A 167 -17.49 20.21 -10.13
C ASP A 167 -16.67 19.04 -9.55
N GLN A 168 -16.92 18.69 -8.28
CA GLN A 168 -16.35 17.52 -7.62
C GLN A 168 -16.85 16.22 -8.24
N ILE A 169 -15.95 15.24 -8.40
CA ILE A 169 -16.24 13.89 -8.86
C ILE A 169 -16.90 13.10 -7.72
N ASN A 170 -18.14 12.63 -7.92
CA ASN A 170 -18.91 11.94 -6.89
C ASN A 170 -18.79 10.41 -7.04
N VAL A 171 -17.98 9.77 -6.21
CA VAL A 171 -17.78 8.31 -6.23
C VAL A 171 -18.88 7.62 -5.43
N ARG A 172 -19.88 7.09 -6.14
CA ARG A 172 -21.09 6.48 -5.54
C ARG A 172 -21.10 4.95 -5.53
N VAL A 173 -20.32 4.35 -6.43
CA VAL A 173 -20.12 2.91 -6.54
C VAL A 173 -18.64 2.59 -6.30
N PRO A 174 -18.31 1.35 -5.87
CA PRO A 174 -16.92 0.89 -5.87
C PRO A 174 -16.33 1.04 -7.26
N LEU A 175 -15.17 1.70 -7.42
CA LEU A 175 -14.50 1.79 -8.72
C LEU A 175 -13.00 2.04 -8.58
N THR A 176 -12.28 1.85 -9.69
CA THR A 176 -10.87 2.22 -9.84
C THR A 176 -10.73 3.38 -10.82
N VAL A 177 -9.90 4.37 -10.50
CA VAL A 177 -9.39 5.34 -11.47
C VAL A 177 -7.89 5.14 -11.56
N ARG A 178 -7.38 4.84 -12.76
CA ARG A 178 -5.95 4.61 -12.94
C ARG A 178 -5.39 5.22 -14.21
N ALA A 179 -4.10 5.49 -14.20
CA ALA A 179 -3.35 5.76 -15.41
C ALA A 179 -3.24 4.49 -16.28
N ALA A 180 -3.28 4.66 -17.60
CA ALA A 180 -2.94 3.60 -18.52
C ALA A 180 -1.46 3.19 -18.35
N ASP A 181 -1.15 1.94 -18.68
CA ASP A 181 0.21 1.42 -18.60
C ASP A 181 1.19 2.16 -19.52
N GLY A 182 2.42 2.34 -19.02
CA GLY A 182 3.53 2.87 -19.82
C GLY A 182 3.44 4.37 -20.15
N LEU A 183 2.52 5.12 -19.53
CA LEU A 183 2.50 6.58 -19.67
C LEU A 183 3.79 7.18 -19.11
N ALA A 184 4.44 8.03 -19.91
CA ALA A 184 5.68 8.71 -19.54
C ALA A 184 5.49 9.73 -18.41
N GLU A 185 4.27 10.29 -18.31
CA GLU A 185 3.87 11.28 -17.32
C GLU A 185 2.48 10.92 -16.78
N ARG A 186 2.24 11.20 -15.50
CA ARG A 186 0.95 10.90 -14.86
C ARG A 186 -0.17 11.75 -15.48
N PRO A 187 -1.36 11.18 -15.72
CA PRO A 187 -2.58 11.94 -15.96
C PRO A 187 -2.85 12.91 -14.79
N VAL A 188 -3.21 14.15 -15.09
CA VAL A 188 -3.38 15.22 -14.09
C VAL A 188 -4.85 15.57 -13.93
N LEU A 189 -5.42 15.27 -12.76
CA LEU A 189 -6.82 15.54 -12.43
C LEU A 189 -6.94 16.85 -11.66
N LYS A 190 -7.89 17.69 -12.08
CA LYS A 190 -8.15 19.01 -11.50
C LYS A 190 -9.65 19.27 -11.39
N ASN A 191 -10.04 20.02 -10.36
CA ASN A 191 -11.34 20.70 -10.36
C ASN A 191 -11.07 22.17 -10.72
N ASN A 192 -11.43 22.57 -11.95
CA ASN A 192 -11.07 23.85 -12.56
C ASN A 192 -12.18 24.90 -12.57
N GLU A 193 -13.35 24.61 -12.00
CA GLU A 193 -14.35 25.63 -11.68
C GLU A 193 -14.93 25.49 -10.27
N PRO A 194 -14.10 25.30 -9.22
CA PRO A 194 -14.62 25.13 -7.87
C PRO A 194 -15.25 26.43 -7.37
N ASP A 195 -16.45 26.32 -6.80
CA ASP A 195 -17.13 27.40 -6.08
C ASP A 195 -16.93 27.25 -4.55
N GLU A 196 -17.52 28.14 -3.73
CA GLU A 196 -17.36 28.08 -2.26
C GLU A 196 -17.77 26.73 -1.62
N ASN A 197 -18.63 25.95 -2.28
CA ASN A 197 -19.18 24.69 -1.80
C ASN A 197 -18.54 23.45 -2.46
N THR A 198 -17.93 23.60 -3.64
CA THR A 198 -17.44 22.49 -4.47
C THR A 198 -15.92 22.40 -4.54
N ARG A 199 -15.21 22.94 -3.54
CA ARG A 199 -13.73 22.94 -3.43
C ARG A 199 -13.15 21.55 -3.10
N VAL A 200 -13.57 20.53 -3.82
CA VAL A 200 -13.21 19.12 -3.64
C VAL A 200 -12.92 18.51 -5.01
N VAL A 201 -11.89 17.68 -5.14
CA VAL A 201 -11.69 16.91 -6.38
C VAL A 201 -12.55 15.64 -6.35
N PHE A 202 -12.32 14.75 -5.39
CA PHE A 202 -13.13 13.54 -5.20
C PHE A 202 -13.98 13.62 -3.92
N ARG A 203 -15.29 13.51 -4.09
CA ARG A 203 -16.25 13.30 -3.01
C ARG A 203 -16.67 11.83 -3.00
N ILE A 204 -16.35 11.16 -1.90
CA ILE A 204 -16.30 9.71 -1.83
C ILE A 204 -17.42 9.20 -0.91
N TYR A 205 -18.30 8.37 -1.48
CA TYR A 205 -19.38 7.68 -0.77
C TYR A 205 -19.16 6.16 -0.73
N ASN A 206 -18.30 5.62 -1.60
CA ASN A 206 -18.03 4.20 -1.71
C ASN A 206 -16.53 3.94 -1.97
N SER A 207 -16.13 2.67 -2.08
CA SER A 207 -14.73 2.28 -2.29
C SER A 207 -14.14 2.95 -3.53
N LEU A 208 -12.89 3.40 -3.39
CA LEU A 208 -12.16 4.06 -4.45
C LEU A 208 -10.71 3.59 -4.42
N HIS A 209 -10.21 3.12 -5.56
CA HIS A 209 -8.79 2.93 -5.80
C HIS A 209 -8.30 3.97 -6.81
N LEU A 210 -7.32 4.77 -6.41
CA LEU A 210 -6.59 5.70 -7.27
C LEU A 210 -5.19 5.16 -7.52
N ASP A 211 -4.79 4.97 -8.77
CA ASP A 211 -3.49 4.38 -9.12
C ASP A 211 -2.75 5.13 -10.23
N GLY A 212 -1.52 5.54 -9.97
CA GLY A 212 -0.65 6.14 -10.98
C GLY A 212 -1.05 7.54 -11.46
N ILE A 213 -1.90 8.25 -10.72
CA ILE A 213 -2.44 9.56 -11.13
C ILE A 213 -1.84 10.74 -10.37
N GLU A 214 -1.91 11.93 -10.96
CA GLU A 214 -1.65 13.19 -10.30
C GLU A 214 -2.97 13.91 -9.98
N ILE A 215 -3.10 14.45 -8.77
CA ILE A 215 -4.23 15.28 -8.37
C ILE A 215 -3.69 16.63 -7.91
N ASP A 216 -3.99 17.64 -8.72
CA ASP A 216 -3.51 19.01 -8.53
C ASP A 216 -4.65 19.88 -7.98
N GLY A 217 -4.49 20.34 -6.74
CA GLY A 217 -5.44 21.22 -6.07
C GLY A 217 -5.35 22.69 -6.52
N GLN A 218 -4.31 23.08 -7.27
CA GLN A 218 -4.12 24.39 -7.86
C GLN A 218 -4.56 24.36 -9.33
N ALA A 219 -5.87 24.31 -9.56
CA ALA A 219 -6.44 24.25 -10.91
C ALA A 219 -6.29 25.54 -11.76
N GLY A 220 -5.35 26.44 -11.41
CA GLY A 220 -5.17 27.73 -12.08
C GLY A 220 -6.32 28.72 -11.89
N THR A 221 -7.18 28.50 -10.89
CA THR A 221 -8.36 29.32 -10.59
C THR A 221 -8.17 30.22 -9.37
N ASP A 222 -9.09 31.16 -9.14
CA ASP A 222 -9.14 31.98 -7.92
C ASP A 222 -9.47 31.16 -6.66
N PHE A 223 -9.93 29.91 -6.80
CA PHE A 223 -10.40 29.04 -5.72
C PHE A 223 -9.68 27.68 -5.74
N ASN A 224 -8.50 27.57 -5.12
CA ASN A 224 -7.84 26.26 -4.99
C ASN A 224 -8.73 25.23 -4.27
N ALA A 225 -8.54 23.95 -4.58
CA ALA A 225 -9.20 22.85 -3.90
C ALA A 225 -8.93 22.92 -2.39
N LYS A 226 -9.98 22.74 -1.59
CA LYS A 226 -9.89 22.63 -0.14
C LYS A 226 -9.51 21.21 0.25
N TYR A 227 -10.10 20.23 -0.44
CA TYR A 227 -9.84 18.80 -0.24
C TYR A 227 -9.54 18.14 -1.57
N LEU A 228 -8.52 17.29 -1.67
CA LEU A 228 -8.39 16.43 -2.84
C LEU A 228 -9.37 15.26 -2.71
N LEU A 229 -9.37 14.63 -1.54
CA LEU A 229 -10.23 13.51 -1.19
C LEU A 229 -11.10 13.90 0.01
N ARG A 230 -12.42 13.70 -0.11
CA ARG A 230 -13.39 13.94 0.95
C ARG A 230 -14.28 12.73 1.15
N ILE A 231 -14.29 12.17 2.35
CA ILE A 231 -15.24 11.13 2.76
C ILE A 231 -16.28 11.79 3.68
N ASP A 232 -17.56 11.70 3.29
CA ASP A 232 -18.68 12.27 4.05
C ASP A 232 -19.37 11.23 4.94
N GLY A 233 -20.05 11.65 6.01
CA GLY A 233 -20.75 10.74 6.93
C GLY A 233 -22.12 10.24 6.45
N GLU A 234 -22.67 10.84 5.40
CA GLU A 234 -23.93 10.40 4.82
C GLU A 234 -23.65 9.26 3.82
N SER A 235 -24.06 8.04 4.18
CA SER A 235 -24.13 6.90 3.25
C SER A 235 -22.79 6.26 2.87
N VAL A 236 -21.85 6.10 3.81
CA VAL A 236 -20.65 5.26 3.59
C VAL A 236 -20.92 3.84 4.06
N ASP A 237 -20.68 2.88 3.18
CA ASP A 237 -20.67 1.46 3.51
C ASP A 237 -19.53 1.19 4.50
N SER A 238 -19.80 0.50 5.62
CA SER A 238 -18.76 0.14 6.59
C SER A 238 -17.66 -0.75 6.03
N SER A 239 -17.86 -1.34 4.84
CA SER A 239 -16.87 -2.10 4.08
C SER A 239 -16.04 -1.26 3.10
N MET A 240 -16.25 0.06 3.05
CA MET A 240 -15.59 0.96 2.11
C MET A 240 -14.07 0.97 2.30
N VAL A 241 -13.34 0.86 1.19
CA VAL A 241 -11.88 0.94 1.16
C VAL A 241 -11.45 2.12 0.28
N LEU A 242 -10.58 2.97 0.82
CA LEU A 242 -9.84 3.96 0.03
C LEU A 242 -8.41 3.47 -0.16
N LYS A 243 -8.01 3.26 -1.42
CA LYS A 243 -6.61 2.98 -1.77
C LYS A 243 -6.07 4.11 -2.65
N VAL A 244 -4.88 4.59 -2.34
CA VAL A 244 -4.13 5.54 -3.18
C VAL A 244 -2.73 4.97 -3.36
N THR A 245 -2.40 4.60 -4.59
CA THR A 245 -1.14 3.96 -4.95
C THR A 245 -0.45 4.71 -6.07
N ASN A 246 0.88 4.74 -6.05
CA ASN A 246 1.72 5.27 -7.15
C ASN A 246 1.39 6.71 -7.59
N SER A 247 0.71 7.48 -6.73
CA SER A 247 0.05 8.73 -7.10
C SER A 247 0.75 9.95 -6.50
N TYR A 248 0.50 11.11 -7.09
CA TYR A 248 0.98 12.39 -6.59
C TYR A 248 -0.19 13.31 -6.26
N LEU A 249 -0.35 13.67 -4.98
CA LEU A 249 -1.45 14.50 -4.49
C LEU A 249 -0.87 15.79 -3.94
N HIS A 250 -1.21 16.93 -4.53
CA HIS A 250 -0.57 18.18 -4.14
C HIS A 250 -1.46 19.42 -4.17
N ASP A 251 -0.96 20.45 -3.49
CA ASP A 251 -1.36 21.84 -3.69
C ASP A 251 -2.82 22.18 -3.35
N VAL A 252 -3.23 21.83 -2.14
CA VAL A 252 -4.50 22.30 -1.58
C VAL A 252 -4.38 23.72 -1.00
N VAL A 253 -5.52 24.39 -0.83
CA VAL A 253 -5.60 25.77 -0.36
C VAL A 253 -4.70 26.03 0.85
N ALA A 254 -3.76 26.97 0.70
CA ALA A 254 -2.91 27.46 1.77
C ALA A 254 -3.76 28.12 2.88
N GLY A 255 -3.34 28.02 4.14
CA GLY A 255 -4.04 28.71 5.23
C GLY A 255 -4.46 27.79 6.36
N SER A 256 -5.73 27.79 6.75
CA SER A 256 -6.19 27.06 7.94
C SER A 256 -6.99 25.81 7.63
N ASP A 257 -7.17 25.45 6.36
CA ASP A 257 -8.34 24.68 5.94
C ASP A 257 -8.09 23.62 4.84
N GLY A 258 -6.94 23.62 4.16
CA GLY A 258 -6.63 22.68 3.08
C GLY A 258 -6.10 21.32 3.56
N ASN A 259 -6.66 20.22 3.06
CA ASN A 259 -6.23 18.85 3.38
C ASN A 259 -6.15 17.95 2.14
N PHE A 260 -5.23 16.98 2.09
CA PHE A 260 -5.23 15.98 1.01
C PHE A 260 -6.43 15.04 1.15
N LEU A 261 -6.60 14.48 2.35
CA LEU A 261 -7.80 13.74 2.74
C LEU A 261 -8.47 14.46 3.90
N ARG A 262 -9.79 14.63 3.81
CA ARG A 262 -10.65 14.92 4.96
C ARG A 262 -11.76 13.90 5.09
N GLN A 263 -11.75 13.16 6.20
CA GLN A 263 -12.84 12.28 6.59
C GLN A 263 -13.69 12.96 7.67
N TYR A 264 -14.98 13.15 7.39
CA TYR A 264 -15.93 13.83 8.27
C TYR A 264 -16.49 12.91 9.35
N ALA A 265 -16.98 13.51 10.45
CA ALA A 265 -17.68 12.79 11.50
C ALA A 265 -18.93 12.04 10.95
N GLY A 266 -19.22 10.87 11.50
CA GLY A 266 -20.28 9.95 11.07
C GLY A 266 -19.89 9.02 9.92
N SER A 267 -18.70 9.18 9.32
CA SER A 267 -18.22 8.29 8.26
C SER A 267 -17.36 7.16 8.82
N PHE A 268 -17.31 6.03 8.11
CA PHE A 268 -16.45 4.91 8.46
C PHE A 268 -15.89 4.26 7.19
N ALA A 269 -14.57 4.06 7.13
CA ALA A 269 -13.91 3.26 6.10
C ALA A 269 -13.39 1.96 6.74
N ASP A 270 -13.59 0.80 6.13
CA ASP A 270 -12.90 -0.40 6.60
C ASP A 270 -11.38 -0.18 6.60
N SER A 271 -10.85 0.33 5.48
CA SER A 271 -9.43 0.49 5.28
C SER A 271 -9.09 1.79 4.54
N LEU A 272 -8.09 2.52 5.04
CA LEU A 272 -7.46 3.65 4.39
C LEU A 272 -6.01 3.31 4.09
N ILE A 273 -5.66 3.17 2.82
CA ILE A 273 -4.36 2.63 2.38
C ILE A 273 -3.70 3.62 1.42
N PHE A 274 -2.48 4.06 1.77
CA PHE A 274 -1.68 4.98 0.96
C PHE A 274 -0.30 4.36 0.75
N ARG A 275 0.02 3.98 -0.49
CA ARG A 275 1.29 3.32 -0.83
C ARG A 275 1.99 4.06 -1.95
N ASN A 276 3.33 4.06 -1.95
CA ASN A 276 4.13 4.51 -3.09
C ASN A 276 3.74 5.91 -3.61
N SER A 277 3.27 6.80 -2.75
CA SER A 277 2.61 8.05 -3.16
C SER A 277 3.30 9.28 -2.57
N ILE A 278 3.24 10.40 -3.26
CA ILE A 278 3.81 11.67 -2.81
C ILE A 278 2.66 12.62 -2.47
N PHE A 279 2.78 13.30 -1.34
CA PHE A 279 1.81 14.25 -0.83
C PHE A 279 2.52 15.56 -0.52
N SER A 280 2.19 16.66 -1.20
CA SER A 280 2.92 17.93 -1.02
C SER A 280 2.02 19.16 -0.97
N GLY A 281 2.37 20.15 -0.14
CA GLY A 281 1.67 21.44 -0.14
C GLY A 281 0.29 21.41 0.55
N ALA A 282 0.19 20.79 1.73
CA ALA A 282 -1.04 20.85 2.53
C ALA A 282 -1.12 22.14 3.34
N GLY A 283 -2.12 22.98 3.03
CA GLY A 283 -2.34 24.23 3.74
C GLY A 283 -2.67 24.08 5.23
N LYS A 284 -3.25 22.95 5.66
CA LYS A 284 -3.52 22.64 7.07
C LYS A 284 -2.90 21.31 7.50
N GLU A 285 -3.57 20.19 7.30
CA GLU A 285 -3.07 18.84 7.64
C GLU A 285 -3.10 17.98 6.37
N GLY A 286 -2.28 16.93 6.28
CA GLY A 286 -2.24 16.08 5.09
C GLY A 286 -3.43 15.11 5.06
N LEU A 287 -3.23 13.92 5.61
CA LEU A 287 -4.25 12.90 5.81
C LEU A 287 -4.97 13.15 7.13
N ARG A 288 -6.21 13.66 7.06
CA ARG A 288 -7.01 14.03 8.22
C ARG A 288 -8.21 13.10 8.38
N SER A 289 -8.14 12.24 9.40
CA SER A 289 -9.24 11.38 9.84
C SER A 289 -9.42 11.50 11.35
N LYS A 290 -9.94 12.64 11.78
CA LYS A 290 -10.05 12.98 13.20
C LYS A 290 -11.34 13.64 13.63
N ASP A 291 -12.30 13.77 12.73
CA ASP A 291 -13.45 14.64 12.97
C ASP A 291 -14.44 14.03 13.98
N GLU A 292 -14.31 12.74 14.34
CA GLU A 292 -14.96 12.16 15.55
C GLU A 292 -14.49 12.76 16.88
N SER A 293 -13.42 13.55 16.90
CA SER A 293 -12.92 14.17 18.14
C SER A 293 -13.92 15.10 18.86
N SER A 294 -15.05 15.43 18.22
CA SER A 294 -16.18 16.16 18.82
C SER A 294 -17.37 15.28 19.24
N ASN A 295 -17.38 13.98 18.96
CA ASN A 295 -18.51 13.08 19.19
C ASN A 295 -18.09 11.70 19.76
N SER A 296 -18.63 11.38 20.94
CA SER A 296 -18.96 10.02 21.40
C SER A 296 -17.90 8.91 21.50
N GLY A 297 -16.59 9.17 21.35
CA GLY A 297 -15.58 8.11 21.53
C GLY A 297 -15.40 7.21 20.31
N LEU A 298 -15.79 7.68 19.12
CA LEU A 298 -15.72 6.95 17.86
C LEU A 298 -14.39 7.18 17.11
N TYR A 299 -14.15 6.35 16.10
CA TYR A 299 -13.08 6.47 15.11
C TYR A 299 -13.66 6.27 13.71
N ASN A 300 -12.97 6.74 12.66
CA ASN A 300 -13.49 6.73 11.30
C ASN A 300 -12.96 5.60 10.41
N PHE A 301 -12.12 4.69 10.92
CA PHE A 301 -11.60 3.59 10.11
C PHE A 301 -11.30 2.32 10.89
N GLY A 302 -11.29 1.15 10.23
CA GLY A 302 -10.88 -0.14 10.80
C GLY A 302 -9.38 -0.45 10.64
N TYR A 303 -8.75 0.06 9.60
CA TYR A 303 -7.32 -0.07 9.30
C TYR A 303 -6.79 1.19 8.63
N PHE A 304 -5.58 1.60 9.00
CA PHE A 304 -4.89 2.73 8.40
C PHE A 304 -3.45 2.34 8.06
N GLU A 305 -3.09 2.51 6.81
CA GLU A 305 -1.76 2.21 6.30
C GLU A 305 -1.19 3.38 5.51
N VAL A 306 0.05 3.73 5.81
CA VAL A 306 0.88 4.56 4.94
C VAL A 306 2.23 3.88 4.77
N THR A 307 2.54 3.42 3.56
CA THR A 307 3.79 2.73 3.26
C THR A 307 4.52 3.35 2.08
N ASN A 308 5.85 3.35 2.15
CA ASN A 308 6.74 3.78 1.07
C ASN A 308 6.33 5.11 0.41
N SER A 309 6.04 6.11 1.23
CA SER A 309 5.38 7.34 0.80
C SER A 309 6.06 8.59 1.32
N THR A 310 5.91 9.69 0.61
CA THR A 310 6.54 10.97 0.95
C THR A 310 5.50 12.02 1.28
N PHE A 311 5.69 12.72 2.40
CA PHE A 311 4.94 13.91 2.79
C PHE A 311 5.88 15.09 2.84
N ALA A 312 5.54 16.16 2.12
CA ALA A 312 6.32 17.38 2.09
C ALA A 312 5.44 18.60 2.35
N ASN A 313 5.99 19.61 3.00
CA ASN A 313 5.41 20.96 3.05
C ASN A 313 3.96 20.98 3.57
N THR A 314 3.71 20.29 4.68
CA THR A 314 2.40 20.31 5.36
C THR A 314 2.44 21.29 6.53
N ARG A 315 1.52 22.26 6.57
CA ARG A 315 1.51 23.29 7.63
C ARG A 315 1.41 22.72 9.04
N GLN A 316 0.59 21.70 9.23
CA GLN A 316 0.44 20.97 10.49
C GLN A 316 0.78 19.50 10.24
N ALA A 317 0.10 18.58 10.91
CA ALA A 317 0.38 17.16 10.79
C ALA A 317 0.19 16.64 9.37
N ALA A 318 1.22 15.97 8.86
CA ALA A 318 1.13 15.18 7.63
C ALA A 318 0.07 14.09 7.78
N ILE A 319 0.02 13.47 8.96
CA ILE A 319 -0.98 12.47 9.31
C ILE A 319 -1.60 12.86 10.65
N TYR A 320 -2.91 13.13 10.65
CA TYR A 320 -3.69 13.37 11.86
C TYR A 320 -4.92 12.47 11.88
N ILE A 321 -4.79 11.39 12.66
CA ILE A 321 -5.84 10.42 12.92
C ILE A 321 -6.27 10.46 14.39
N TYR A 322 -7.52 10.08 14.68
CA TYR A 322 -8.05 10.06 16.04
C TYR A 322 -8.87 8.80 16.33
N ALA A 323 -8.66 8.26 17.52
CA ALA A 323 -9.57 7.31 18.17
C ALA A 323 -10.05 7.86 19.52
N GLY A 324 -11.31 7.56 19.85
CA GLY A 324 -11.98 7.96 21.09
C GLY A 324 -11.46 7.28 22.37
N ASP A 325 -11.95 7.73 23.53
CA ASP A 325 -11.35 7.55 24.87
C ASP A 325 -11.52 6.18 25.57
N GLY A 326 -11.63 5.08 24.82
CA GLY A 326 -11.32 3.76 25.37
C GLY A 326 -12.48 2.98 25.99
N ASP A 327 -13.57 2.77 25.26
CA ASP A 327 -14.35 1.56 25.48
C ASP A 327 -13.53 0.34 25.04
N ALA A 328 -12.92 -0.33 26.01
CA ALA A 328 -12.10 -1.53 25.83
C ALA A 328 -12.84 -2.72 25.18
N SER A 329 -14.16 -2.61 24.94
CA SER A 329 -14.94 -3.62 24.22
C SER A 329 -14.91 -3.46 22.69
N THR A 330 -14.43 -2.34 22.17
CA THR A 330 -14.27 -2.11 20.72
C THR A 330 -12.83 -2.42 20.31
N PRO A 331 -12.58 -3.39 19.40
CA PRO A 331 -11.24 -3.60 18.86
C PRO A 331 -10.73 -2.32 18.21
N GLU A 332 -9.65 -1.78 18.74
CA GLU A 332 -9.06 -0.56 18.22
C GLU A 332 -8.49 -0.78 16.80
N PRO A 333 -8.60 0.21 15.89
CA PRO A 333 -8.04 0.10 14.55
C PRO A 333 -6.53 -0.07 14.58
N GLU A 334 -6.01 -0.91 13.69
CA GLU A 334 -4.57 -1.06 13.47
C GLU A 334 -4.06 0.08 12.59
N VAL A 335 -2.90 0.64 12.99
CA VAL A 335 -2.25 1.76 12.30
C VAL A 335 -0.82 1.38 11.97
N VAL A 336 -0.51 1.28 10.67
CA VAL A 336 0.81 0.92 10.15
C VAL A 336 1.39 2.06 9.34
N MET A 337 2.60 2.48 9.69
CA MET A 337 3.34 3.54 9.03
C MET A 337 4.77 3.05 8.80
N ASP A 338 5.17 2.83 7.54
CA ASP A 338 6.48 2.21 7.24
C ASP A 338 7.12 2.84 6.00
N HIS A 339 8.44 3.03 6.00
CA HIS A 339 9.15 3.68 4.88
C HIS A 339 8.54 5.03 4.47
N ILE A 340 8.33 5.92 5.44
CA ILE A 340 7.79 7.26 5.18
C ILE A 340 8.91 8.28 5.22
N THR A 341 9.00 9.14 4.18
CA THR A 341 9.80 10.38 4.25
C THR A 341 8.86 11.55 4.52
N CYS A 342 9.02 12.21 5.67
CA CYS A 342 8.19 13.35 6.10
C CYS A 342 9.09 14.57 6.27
N HIS A 343 9.01 15.55 5.37
CA HIS A 343 9.88 16.71 5.35
C HIS A 343 9.09 18.02 5.44
N ASN A 344 9.48 18.93 6.33
CA ASN A 344 8.82 20.23 6.50
C ASN A 344 7.31 20.12 6.79
N CYS A 345 6.91 19.04 7.46
CA CYS A 345 5.56 18.84 7.95
C CYS A 345 5.46 19.27 9.42
N GLY A 346 4.33 19.82 9.84
CA GLY A 346 4.13 20.25 11.22
C GLY A 346 4.75 21.60 11.56
N HIS A 347 5.20 22.39 10.58
CA HIS A 347 5.92 23.65 10.87
C HIS A 347 5.07 24.73 11.57
N GLY A 348 3.73 24.60 11.57
CA GLY A 348 2.80 25.49 12.27
C GLY A 348 2.60 25.16 13.75
N ASN A 349 2.62 23.87 14.14
CA ASN A 349 2.28 23.42 15.49
C ASN A 349 3.19 22.33 16.09
N GLY A 350 4.26 21.97 15.38
CA GLY A 350 5.22 20.93 15.77
C GLY A 350 4.93 19.55 15.25
N ARG A 351 3.66 19.22 15.00
CA ARG A 351 3.18 17.84 14.90
C ARG A 351 3.36 17.34 13.48
N ALA A 352 4.22 16.35 13.25
CA ALA A 352 4.35 15.66 11.96
C ALA A 352 3.36 14.51 11.87
N PHE A 353 3.38 13.59 12.84
CA PHE A 353 2.44 12.48 12.95
C PHE A 353 1.69 12.56 14.28
N TYR A 354 0.37 12.58 14.21
CA TYR A 354 -0.46 12.67 15.41
C TYR A 354 -1.59 11.63 15.42
N PRO A 355 -1.26 10.38 15.78
CA PRO A 355 -2.25 9.33 15.97
C PRO A 355 -2.88 9.40 17.37
N ARG A 356 -3.73 10.41 17.57
CA ARG A 356 -4.28 10.72 18.90
C ARG A 356 -5.25 9.64 19.37
N GLY A 357 -5.03 9.10 20.57
CA GLY A 357 -5.93 8.13 21.21
C GLY A 357 -5.68 6.68 20.83
N PHE A 358 -4.83 6.42 19.82
CA PHE A 358 -4.45 5.06 19.42
C PHE A 358 -3.47 4.43 20.41
N GLN A 359 -3.72 3.17 20.78
CA GLN A 359 -2.89 2.37 21.68
C GLN A 359 -1.99 1.37 20.94
N ASN A 360 -2.19 1.13 19.64
CA ASN A 360 -1.44 0.13 18.86
C ASN A 360 -0.94 0.66 17.51
N VAL A 361 -0.20 1.78 17.52
CA VAL A 361 0.41 2.35 16.31
C VAL A 361 1.80 1.75 16.08
N MET A 362 2.11 1.41 14.83
CA MET A 362 3.45 0.98 14.41
C MET A 362 4.03 1.98 13.42
N ILE A 363 5.14 2.62 13.79
CA ILE A 363 5.94 3.48 12.93
C ILE A 363 7.33 2.85 12.76
N THR A 364 7.72 2.49 11.54
CA THR A 364 9.00 1.84 11.25
C THR A 364 9.69 2.44 10.04
N ASN A 365 11.01 2.26 9.96
CA ASN A 365 11.82 2.58 8.79
C ASN A 365 11.55 3.99 8.20
N SER A 366 11.29 5.01 9.03
CA SER A 366 10.77 6.30 8.55
C SER A 366 11.70 7.47 8.90
N ILE A 367 11.69 8.51 8.07
CA ILE A 367 12.43 9.76 8.30
C ILE A 367 11.42 10.89 8.54
N ILE A 368 11.60 11.62 9.64
CA ILE A 368 10.85 12.84 9.94
C ILE A 368 11.86 13.96 10.11
N ALA A 369 11.89 14.90 9.16
CA ALA A 369 12.95 15.89 9.06
C ALA A 369 12.42 17.33 8.90
N ASN A 370 13.14 18.28 9.50
CA ASN A 370 12.97 19.72 9.29
C ASN A 370 11.56 20.23 9.60
N SER A 371 10.97 19.74 10.69
CA SER A 371 9.72 20.24 11.25
C SER A 371 9.97 21.39 12.23
N LYS A 372 8.91 21.99 12.77
CA LYS A 372 9.05 22.94 13.88
C LYS A 372 9.67 22.25 15.11
N THR A 373 10.64 22.90 15.75
CA THR A 373 11.47 22.33 16.83
C THR A 373 11.16 22.85 18.24
N ASP A 374 10.34 23.88 18.36
CA ASP A 374 9.98 24.58 19.61
C ASP A 374 8.55 24.27 20.06
N SER A 375 8.01 23.10 19.69
CA SER A 375 6.67 22.65 20.08
C SER A 375 6.74 21.46 21.03
N GLU A 376 5.60 21.09 21.59
CA GLU A 376 5.51 20.02 22.58
C GLU A 376 6.00 18.67 22.05
N PHE A 377 5.66 18.34 20.80
CA PHE A 377 6.04 17.08 20.17
C PHE A 377 5.94 17.15 18.64
N SER A 378 6.73 16.32 17.96
CA SER A 378 6.57 15.99 16.54
C SER A 378 5.74 14.72 16.34
N VAL A 379 5.98 13.72 17.18
CA VAL A 379 5.22 12.48 17.24
C VAL A 379 4.78 12.25 18.67
N LYS A 380 3.53 11.84 18.87
CA LYS A 380 3.03 11.41 20.18
C LYS A 380 2.41 10.02 20.06
N LEU A 381 2.94 9.09 20.84
CA LEU A 381 2.48 7.70 20.92
C LEU A 381 1.97 7.38 22.31
N GLU A 382 0.97 6.51 22.37
CA GLU A 382 0.28 6.09 23.59
C GLU A 382 0.11 4.55 23.57
N GLY A 383 -0.21 3.96 24.73
CA GLY A 383 -0.45 2.52 24.82
C GLY A 383 0.77 1.68 24.44
N ASN A 384 0.55 0.58 23.73
CA ASN A 384 1.58 -0.34 23.23
C ASN A 384 2.18 0.10 21.87
N SER A 385 1.96 1.34 21.46
CA SER A 385 2.49 1.86 20.20
C SER A 385 4.01 1.86 20.17
N MET A 386 4.59 1.76 18.97
CA MET A 386 6.04 1.79 18.78
C MET A 386 6.44 2.69 17.61
N ILE A 387 7.60 3.33 17.77
CA ILE A 387 8.39 3.89 16.68
C ILE A 387 9.77 3.23 16.69
N SER A 388 10.27 2.76 15.55
CA SER A 388 11.62 2.19 15.52
C SER A 388 12.33 2.32 14.18
N HIS A 389 13.66 2.20 14.18
CA HIS A 389 14.48 2.29 12.97
C HIS A 389 14.12 3.55 12.18
N SER A 390 14.05 4.68 12.88
CA SER A 390 13.46 5.89 12.33
C SER A 390 14.30 7.10 12.71
N ASP A 391 14.42 8.05 11.79
CA ASP A 391 15.16 9.29 11.99
C ASP A 391 14.24 10.46 12.35
N THR A 392 14.71 11.28 13.28
CA THR A 392 13.98 12.47 13.77
C THR A 392 14.90 13.68 13.77
N PHE A 393 15.40 14.05 12.59
CA PHE A 393 16.32 15.17 12.41
C PHE A 393 15.62 16.53 12.41
N MET A 394 16.04 17.44 13.30
CA MET A 394 15.51 18.81 13.35
C MET A 394 13.98 18.86 13.49
N VAL A 395 13.45 18.14 14.48
CA VAL A 395 12.02 18.12 14.81
C VAL A 395 11.78 18.35 16.30
N SER A 396 10.54 18.68 16.68
CA SER A 396 10.12 18.64 18.09
C SER A 396 10.16 17.20 18.64
N PRO A 397 10.22 16.98 19.97
CA PRO A 397 10.44 15.66 20.53
C PRO A 397 9.43 14.59 20.10
N VAL A 398 9.87 13.33 20.11
CA VAL A 398 8.96 12.17 20.14
C VAL A 398 8.52 11.97 21.60
N VAL A 399 7.22 12.06 21.85
CA VAL A 399 6.62 11.86 23.18
C VAL A 399 5.99 10.48 23.26
N LEU A 400 6.39 9.72 24.27
CA LEU A 400 5.90 8.38 24.56
C LEU A 400 5.11 8.39 25.87
N ASN A 401 3.88 7.90 25.84
CA ASN A 401 3.02 7.72 27.00
C ASN A 401 2.68 6.25 27.20
N GLY A 402 2.42 5.85 28.46
CA GLY A 402 2.06 4.47 28.78
C GLY A 402 3.21 3.49 28.55
N THR A 403 2.96 2.44 27.78
CA THR A 403 3.92 1.37 27.45
C THR A 403 4.61 1.58 26.10
N SER A 404 4.43 2.74 25.48
CA SER A 404 4.90 2.98 24.12
C SER A 404 6.42 3.08 24.07
N THR A 405 7.00 2.70 22.94
CA THR A 405 8.45 2.54 22.81
C THR A 405 9.02 3.30 21.62
N ALA A 406 10.28 3.74 21.78
CA ALA A 406 11.12 4.22 20.69
C ALA A 406 12.45 3.46 20.74
N THR A 407 12.79 2.72 19.68
CA THR A 407 14.04 1.95 19.59
C THR A 407 14.75 2.21 18.28
N ASP A 408 16.08 2.16 18.26
CA ASP A 408 16.85 2.37 17.02
C ASP A 408 16.47 3.72 16.34
N MET A 409 16.37 4.77 17.18
CA MET A 409 16.06 6.12 16.75
C MET A 409 17.33 6.85 16.35
N TYR A 410 17.29 7.51 15.20
CA TYR A 410 18.36 8.32 14.66
C TYR A 410 18.03 9.81 14.76
N ASN A 411 19.10 10.60 14.70
CA ASN A 411 19.05 12.05 14.59
C ASN A 411 20.24 12.47 13.70
N ILE A 412 20.19 12.00 12.45
CA ILE A 412 21.22 12.15 11.43
C ILE A 412 20.62 13.01 10.33
N ASP A 413 21.37 14.03 9.90
CA ASP A 413 20.95 14.83 8.75
C ASP A 413 20.77 13.89 7.54
N PRO A 414 19.57 13.80 6.94
CA PRO A 414 19.36 12.97 5.76
C PRO A 414 20.15 13.45 4.54
N GLU A 415 20.64 14.69 4.56
CA GLU A 415 21.39 15.30 3.46
C GLU A 415 20.65 15.22 2.12
N PHE A 416 19.33 15.42 2.17
CA PHE A 416 18.46 15.37 0.99
C PHE A 416 19.02 16.25 -0.13
N ALA A 417 19.07 15.70 -1.35
CA ALA A 417 19.71 16.32 -2.49
C ALA A 417 19.13 17.70 -2.84
N ASP A 418 17.79 17.80 -2.94
CA ASP A 418 17.08 19.05 -3.25
C ASP A 418 15.61 19.00 -2.76
N PRO A 419 15.39 19.08 -1.43
CA PRO A 419 14.05 18.90 -0.84
C PRO A 419 13.06 20.01 -1.22
N ASP A 420 13.54 21.20 -1.62
CA ASP A 420 12.69 22.30 -2.09
C ASP A 420 11.98 21.95 -3.41
N ASN A 421 12.60 21.11 -4.23
CA ASN A 421 12.04 20.57 -5.47
C ASN A 421 11.55 19.12 -5.32
N LEU A 422 11.23 18.70 -4.08
CA LEU A 422 10.80 17.35 -3.74
C LEU A 422 11.80 16.25 -4.10
N ASP A 423 13.10 16.55 -4.22
CA ASP A 423 14.14 15.54 -4.36
C ASP A 423 14.71 15.17 -2.98
N PHE A 424 14.17 14.11 -2.40
CA PHE A 424 14.61 13.59 -1.11
C PHE A 424 15.70 12.52 -1.22
N THR A 425 16.38 12.42 -2.36
CA THR A 425 17.46 11.43 -2.57
C THR A 425 18.50 11.53 -1.45
N ILE A 426 18.80 10.39 -0.83
CA ILE A 426 19.77 10.29 0.27
C ILE A 426 21.14 9.86 -0.29
N PRO A 427 22.23 10.58 -0.01
CA PRO A 427 23.57 10.24 -0.49
C PRO A 427 24.03 8.84 -0.07
N MET A 428 24.74 8.13 -0.95
CA MET A 428 25.25 6.76 -0.70
C MET A 428 26.02 6.60 0.62
N ALA A 429 26.77 7.62 1.02
CA ALA A 429 27.58 7.59 2.23
C ALA A 429 26.78 7.78 3.53
N ASN A 430 25.50 8.18 3.42
CA ASN A 430 24.69 8.49 4.57
C ASN A 430 24.27 7.19 5.30
N ALA A 431 24.42 7.18 6.62
CA ALA A 431 24.17 5.99 7.44
C ALA A 431 22.70 5.54 7.41
N LEU A 432 21.76 6.44 7.07
CA LEU A 432 20.34 6.11 6.96
C LEU A 432 20.03 5.11 5.84
N ARG A 433 20.94 4.91 4.87
CA ARG A 433 20.78 3.94 3.77
C ARG A 433 20.92 2.47 4.16
N MET A 434 21.30 2.18 5.40
CA MET A 434 21.39 0.80 5.93
C MET A 434 20.73 0.68 7.31
N ALA A 435 19.85 1.62 7.64
CA ALA A 435 19.26 1.74 8.97
C ALA A 435 17.94 0.98 9.11
N GLY A 436 17.42 0.39 8.03
CA GLY A 436 16.14 -0.28 7.96
C GLY A 436 16.14 -1.68 8.56
N THR A 437 14.99 -2.07 9.08
CA THR A 437 14.74 -3.43 9.63
C THR A 437 14.80 -4.53 8.58
N ASP A 438 14.59 -4.17 7.32
CA ASP A 438 14.62 -5.00 6.13
C ASP A 438 16.02 -5.14 5.50
N GLY A 439 17.03 -4.50 6.11
CA GLY A 439 18.39 -4.44 5.57
C GLY A 439 18.59 -3.36 4.50
N MET A 440 17.57 -2.56 4.23
CA MET A 440 17.62 -1.42 3.31
C MET A 440 17.76 -0.09 4.06
N GLY A 441 17.65 1.02 3.35
CA GLY A 441 17.60 2.34 3.96
C GLY A 441 16.23 2.65 4.57
N ILE A 442 16.18 3.67 5.42
CA ILE A 442 14.92 4.18 5.98
C ILE A 442 14.42 5.40 5.20
N GLY A 443 13.13 5.71 5.36
CA GLY A 443 12.40 6.65 4.54
C GLY A 443 11.79 5.98 3.33
N ASP A 444 11.16 6.79 2.48
CA ASP A 444 10.60 6.35 1.21
C ASP A 444 11.70 5.85 0.27
N MET A 445 11.54 4.60 -0.15
CA MET A 445 12.51 3.82 -0.91
C MET A 445 12.81 4.40 -2.28
N ARG A 446 11.91 5.22 -2.84
CA ARG A 446 12.15 5.91 -4.12
C ARG A 446 13.37 6.83 -4.07
N TRP A 447 13.72 7.30 -2.88
CA TRP A 447 14.86 8.18 -2.66
C TRP A 447 16.15 7.44 -2.27
N LEU A 448 16.04 6.12 -2.14
CA LEU A 448 17.14 5.23 -1.80
C LEU A 448 17.68 4.49 -3.02
N ALA A 449 17.06 4.59 -4.20
CA ALA A 449 17.62 4.06 -5.43
C ALA A 449 18.78 4.92 -5.95
N ASP A 450 19.81 4.27 -6.50
CA ASP A 450 20.87 4.97 -7.21
C ASP A 450 20.31 5.46 -8.55
N ARG A 451 20.10 6.78 -8.69
CA ARG A 451 19.54 7.41 -9.90
C ARG A 451 20.51 7.40 -11.08
N THR A 452 20.89 6.22 -11.54
CA THR A 452 21.65 6.01 -12.79
C THR A 452 20.93 5.13 -13.79
N SER A 453 19.59 5.16 -13.82
CA SER A 453 18.75 4.81 -14.98
C SER A 453 17.29 5.10 -14.62
N ILE A 454 16.48 5.50 -15.60
CA ILE A 454 15.02 5.43 -15.49
C ILE A 454 14.68 3.94 -15.60
N GLU A 455 14.82 3.24 -14.49
CA GLU A 455 14.27 1.90 -14.31
C GLU A 455 13.29 2.01 -13.15
N THR A 456 12.06 1.60 -13.43
CA THR A 456 10.99 1.40 -12.46
C THR A 456 11.59 0.69 -11.25
N LEU A 457 11.57 1.33 -10.07
CA LEU A 457 11.91 0.63 -8.83
C LEU A 457 10.96 -0.58 -8.72
N GLU A 458 11.49 -1.79 -8.81
CA GLU A 458 10.83 -2.97 -8.25
C GLU A 458 10.85 -2.80 -6.72
N ILE A 459 9.76 -2.23 -6.21
CA ILE A 459 9.48 -2.11 -4.77
C ILE A 459 8.99 -3.51 -4.30
N PRO A 460 9.38 -3.98 -3.10
CA PRO A 460 8.95 -5.29 -2.60
C PRO A 460 7.44 -5.47 -2.69
N GLU A 461 7.02 -6.62 -3.22
CA GLU A 461 5.62 -7.00 -3.44
C GLU A 461 4.73 -6.73 -2.21
N GLU A 462 3.51 -6.26 -2.48
CA GLU A 462 2.44 -6.12 -1.49
C GLU A 462 2.26 -7.45 -0.76
N ARG A 463 2.46 -7.47 0.56
CA ARG A 463 2.06 -8.63 1.34
C ARG A 463 0.60 -8.47 1.68
N GLY A 464 -0.28 -9.27 1.07
CA GLY A 464 -1.73 -9.30 1.32
C GLY A 464 -2.13 -9.73 2.75
N PHE A 465 -1.24 -9.57 3.73
CA PHE A 465 -1.43 -9.89 5.14
C PHE A 465 -0.48 -9.07 6.02
N VAL A 466 -0.93 -8.77 7.23
CA VAL A 466 -0.16 -8.07 8.27
C VAL A 466 0.02 -9.02 9.46
N LEU A 467 1.26 -9.20 9.90
CA LEU A 467 1.56 -9.86 11.16
C LEU A 467 1.70 -8.79 12.24
N GLY A 468 0.91 -8.85 13.30
CA GLY A 468 0.97 -7.92 14.43
C GLY A 468 1.87 -8.41 15.57
N GLN A 469 2.22 -7.50 16.49
CA GLN A 469 3.07 -7.80 17.65
C GLN A 469 2.31 -8.63 18.70
N ASN A 470 2.95 -9.68 19.23
CA ASN A 470 2.33 -10.50 20.27
C ASN A 470 2.08 -9.68 21.55
N TYR A 471 0.96 -9.90 22.23
CA TYR A 471 0.61 -9.22 23.47
C TYR A 471 0.07 -10.20 24.53
N PRO A 472 0.57 -10.13 25.79
CA PRO A 472 1.67 -9.28 26.25
C PRO A 472 3.04 -9.70 25.66
N ASN A 473 3.98 -8.76 25.57
CA ASN A 473 5.38 -9.01 25.26
C ASN A 473 6.27 -8.06 26.10
N PRO A 474 7.10 -8.53 27.05
CA PRO A 474 7.34 -9.93 27.40
C PRO A 474 6.13 -10.62 28.05
N PHE A 475 6.10 -11.96 28.03
CA PHE A 475 5.07 -12.77 28.68
C PHE A 475 5.68 -13.98 29.41
N GLN A 476 4.96 -14.54 30.38
CA GLN A 476 5.46 -15.68 31.18
C GLN A 476 5.11 -17.03 30.54
N SER A 477 3.82 -17.33 30.42
CA SER A 477 3.31 -18.63 29.95
C SER A 477 2.69 -18.55 28.57
N GLN A 478 1.79 -17.59 28.36
CA GLN A 478 1.04 -17.42 27.12
C GLN A 478 1.04 -15.97 26.61
N THR A 479 0.90 -15.82 25.30
CA THR A 479 0.72 -14.54 24.61
C THR A 479 -0.24 -14.72 23.44
N THR A 480 -0.82 -13.63 22.95
CA THR A 480 -1.69 -13.63 21.77
C THR A 480 -0.97 -12.95 20.61
N ILE A 481 -0.93 -13.59 19.44
CA ILE A 481 -0.41 -13.02 18.19
C ILE A 481 -1.61 -12.61 17.33
N PRO A 482 -1.82 -11.30 17.08
CA PRO A 482 -2.78 -10.84 16.08
C PRO A 482 -2.15 -10.89 14.69
N TYR A 483 -2.95 -11.23 13.69
CA TYR A 483 -2.60 -11.07 12.28
C TYR A 483 -3.85 -10.78 11.48
N ARG A 484 -3.72 -10.02 10.39
CA ARG A 484 -4.82 -9.69 9.47
C ARG A 484 -4.47 -10.18 8.09
N MET A 485 -5.48 -10.66 7.38
CA MET A 485 -5.33 -11.08 5.98
C MET A 485 -6.24 -10.21 5.12
N GLU A 486 -5.69 -9.59 4.07
CA GLU A 486 -6.47 -8.80 3.10
C GLU A 486 -7.37 -9.71 2.25
N HIS A 487 -6.91 -10.95 2.03
CA HIS A 487 -7.62 -12.01 1.32
C HIS A 487 -7.62 -13.29 2.17
N GLN A 488 -8.46 -14.27 1.86
CA GLN A 488 -8.34 -15.58 2.53
C GLN A 488 -7.15 -16.35 1.95
N GLY A 489 -6.51 -17.22 2.75
CA GLY A 489 -5.30 -17.90 2.32
C GLY A 489 -4.85 -19.01 3.26
N HIS A 490 -3.88 -19.81 2.83
CA HIS A 490 -3.25 -20.83 3.66
C HIS A 490 -2.23 -20.22 4.63
N VAL A 491 -2.59 -20.22 5.90
CA VAL A 491 -1.81 -19.67 7.00
C VAL A 491 -0.93 -20.75 7.61
N THR A 492 0.35 -20.43 7.84
CA THR A 492 1.22 -21.17 8.75
C THR A 492 1.86 -20.20 9.74
N LEU A 493 1.55 -20.35 11.03
CA LEU A 493 2.13 -19.54 12.10
C LEU A 493 3.00 -20.42 12.99
N GLU A 494 4.28 -20.08 13.08
CA GLU A 494 5.31 -20.89 13.77
C GLU A 494 6.19 -20.03 14.66
N VAL A 495 6.82 -20.63 15.67
CA VAL A 495 7.78 -19.99 16.57
C VAL A 495 9.13 -20.69 16.48
N TYR A 496 10.21 -19.91 16.48
CA TYR A 496 11.59 -20.29 16.29
C TYR A 496 12.48 -19.72 17.41
N ASP A 497 13.52 -20.46 17.78
CA ASP A 497 14.58 -19.95 18.66
C ASP A 497 15.66 -19.17 17.90
N LEU A 498 16.64 -18.59 18.63
CA LEU A 498 17.75 -17.82 18.06
C LEU A 498 18.66 -18.62 17.11
N LEU A 499 18.61 -19.95 17.14
CA LEU A 499 19.37 -20.83 16.25
C LEU A 499 18.55 -21.23 15.01
N GLY A 500 17.36 -20.64 14.83
CA GLY A 500 16.45 -20.95 13.72
C GLY A 500 15.74 -22.29 13.87
N ARG A 501 15.75 -22.91 15.05
CA ARG A 501 15.03 -24.18 15.28
C ARG A 501 13.57 -23.86 15.57
N ARG A 502 12.65 -24.49 14.84
CA ARG A 502 11.21 -24.40 15.13
C ARG A 502 10.91 -25.01 16.49
N VAL A 503 10.40 -24.21 17.42
CA VAL A 503 10.07 -24.61 18.79
C VAL A 503 8.57 -24.79 19.01
N ALA A 504 7.72 -24.19 18.17
CA ALA A 504 6.27 -24.41 18.16
C ALA A 504 5.66 -24.17 16.78
N GLN A 505 4.57 -24.87 16.48
CA GLN A 505 3.66 -24.59 15.37
C GLN A 505 2.31 -24.26 15.97
N ILE A 506 1.82 -23.05 15.70
CA ILE A 506 0.68 -22.44 16.38
C ILE A 506 -0.58 -22.57 15.54
N ARG A 507 -0.45 -22.34 14.23
CA ARG A 507 -1.55 -22.38 13.27
C ARG A 507 -1.06 -23.03 11.98
N GLU A 508 -1.90 -23.84 11.36
CA GLU A 508 -1.73 -24.32 9.99
C GLU A 508 -3.12 -24.57 9.39
N GLY A 509 -3.37 -24.02 8.21
CA GLY A 509 -4.61 -24.25 7.46
C GLY A 509 -5.13 -22.98 6.78
N PHE A 510 -6.27 -23.13 6.09
CA PHE A 510 -6.94 -22.03 5.38
C PHE A 510 -7.72 -21.13 6.34
N GLU A 511 -7.53 -19.81 6.24
CA GLU A 511 -8.27 -18.82 7.02
C GLU A 511 -8.85 -17.72 6.13
N SER A 512 -10.02 -17.19 6.50
CA SER A 512 -10.74 -16.15 5.75
C SER A 512 -10.00 -14.81 5.76
N ALA A 513 -10.34 -13.88 4.86
CA ALA A 513 -9.92 -12.49 5.01
C ALA A 513 -10.42 -11.89 6.34
N GLY A 514 -9.71 -10.89 6.85
CA GLY A 514 -10.02 -10.21 8.11
C GLY A 514 -9.00 -10.48 9.22
N SER A 515 -9.34 -10.03 10.43
CA SER A 515 -8.46 -10.10 11.59
C SER A 515 -8.59 -11.43 12.32
N HIS A 516 -7.45 -12.03 12.65
CA HIS A 516 -7.31 -13.28 13.37
C HIS A 516 -6.43 -13.12 14.60
N THR A 517 -6.58 -14.03 15.54
CA THR A 517 -5.72 -14.12 16.71
C THR A 517 -5.33 -15.56 16.98
N ALA A 518 -4.06 -15.77 17.33
CA ALA A 518 -3.54 -17.07 17.72
C ALA A 518 -2.88 -17.00 19.10
N THR A 519 -3.32 -17.86 20.00
CA THR A 519 -2.74 -17.98 21.34
C THR A 519 -1.52 -18.89 21.30
N VAL A 520 -0.39 -18.39 21.79
CA VAL A 520 0.86 -19.12 21.91
C VAL A 520 1.14 -19.43 23.36
N ALA A 521 1.32 -20.71 23.70
CA ALA A 521 1.77 -21.16 25.01
C ALA A 521 3.23 -21.64 24.94
N MET A 522 4.11 -21.04 25.76
CA MET A 522 5.55 -21.29 25.80
C MET A 522 6.02 -21.80 27.17
N ASP A 523 5.13 -22.43 27.96
CA ASP A 523 5.40 -22.91 29.34
C ASP A 523 6.64 -23.81 29.48
N ARG A 524 7.03 -24.46 28.38
CA ARG A 524 8.14 -25.43 28.32
C ARG A 524 9.41 -24.86 27.70
N GLN A 525 9.39 -23.60 27.29
CA GLN A 525 10.51 -22.96 26.62
C GLN A 525 11.29 -22.09 27.61
N ALA A 526 12.60 -22.00 27.42
CA ALA A 526 13.44 -21.20 28.32
C ALA A 526 13.08 -19.71 28.18
N PRO A 527 13.15 -18.91 29.26
CA PRO A 527 13.08 -17.46 29.16
C PRO A 527 14.12 -16.94 28.17
N GLY A 528 13.73 -16.02 27.31
CA GLY A 528 14.59 -15.56 26.22
C GLY A 528 13.82 -14.95 25.06
N THR A 529 14.58 -14.56 24.04
CA THR A 529 14.05 -14.03 22.79
C THR A 529 13.79 -15.17 21.80
N TYR A 530 12.64 -15.12 21.16
CA TYR A 530 12.20 -16.01 20.10
C TYR A 530 11.67 -15.17 18.94
N PHE A 531 11.50 -15.81 17.79
CA PHE A 531 10.86 -15.21 16.63
C PHE A 531 9.65 -16.04 16.25
N TYR A 532 8.61 -15.39 15.75
CA TYR A 532 7.49 -16.06 15.14
C TYR A 532 7.33 -15.61 13.70
N LYS A 533 6.91 -16.55 12.88
CA LYS A 533 6.80 -16.43 11.44
C LYS A 533 5.35 -16.67 11.07
N LEU A 534 4.74 -15.71 10.40
CA LEU A 534 3.49 -15.94 9.68
C LEU A 534 3.84 -16.14 8.21
N SER A 535 3.39 -17.26 7.67
CA SER A 535 3.35 -17.53 6.24
C SER A 535 1.90 -17.46 5.79
N VAL A 536 1.60 -16.69 4.76
CA VAL A 536 0.32 -16.71 4.05
C VAL A 536 0.64 -16.95 2.60
N ASP A 537 0.15 -18.05 2.03
CA ASP A 537 0.32 -18.41 0.61
C ASP A 537 1.79 -18.33 0.13
N GLY A 538 2.72 -18.75 0.99
CA GLY A 538 4.16 -18.76 0.70
C GLY A 538 4.89 -17.44 0.98
N GLN A 539 4.19 -16.32 1.10
CA GLN A 539 4.77 -15.06 1.55
C GLN A 539 4.98 -15.06 3.07
N VAL A 540 6.06 -14.46 3.57
CA VAL A 540 6.50 -14.61 4.97
C VAL A 540 6.78 -13.29 5.65
N THR A 541 6.25 -13.12 6.86
CA THR A 541 6.60 -12.00 7.75
C THR A 541 7.03 -12.53 9.12
N TRP A 542 8.04 -11.90 9.70
CA TRP A 542 8.63 -12.29 10.99
C TRP A 542 8.41 -11.22 12.03
N ARG A 543 8.24 -11.66 13.29
CA ARG A 543 8.28 -10.78 14.46
C ARG A 543 8.95 -11.47 15.64
N LYS A 544 9.30 -10.67 16.64
CA LYS A 544 10.01 -11.11 17.84
C LYS A 544 9.05 -11.24 19.01
N LEU A 545 9.16 -12.30 19.80
CA LEU A 545 8.48 -12.45 21.10
C LEU A 545 9.50 -12.74 22.21
N VAL A 546 9.23 -12.27 23.43
CA VAL A 546 10.12 -12.41 24.59
C VAL A 546 9.40 -13.16 25.70
N VAL A 547 9.95 -14.32 26.07
CA VAL A 547 9.48 -15.12 27.21
C VAL A 547 10.22 -14.68 28.47
N ALA A 548 9.49 -14.22 29.48
CA ALA A 548 9.95 -13.82 30.79
C ALA A 548 9.83 -14.97 31.81
N ARG A 549 10.51 -14.83 32.96
CA ARG A 549 10.37 -15.74 34.10
C ARG A 549 9.14 -15.45 34.95
#